data_AF-A0A8J7P5U7-F1
#
_entry.id   AF-A0A8J7P5U7-F1
#
_cell.length_a   1.000
_cell.length_b   1.000
_cell.length_c   1.000
_cell.angle_alpha   90.00
_cell.angle_beta   90.00
_cell.angle_gamma   90.00
#
_symmetry.space_group_name_H-M   'P 1'
#
loop_
_entity.id
_entity.type
_entity.pdbx_description
1 polymer ?
#
loop_
_entity_poly.entity_id
_entity_poly.type
_entity_poly.pdbx_seq_one_letter_code
_entity_poly.pdbx_strand_id
1 'polypeptide(L)'
;MQVRKEEAPLNLFSFEPWFAGNVQRVTVFVPDPFVSEEDIAGYLKKYGILHGTGTKEQDWEGVWTGKRTYWISLFRDVRSPDGLSHPPGYFGIGSETGSLVYPGQPITCRRCWQFGHYARECKCKRCARCGLQTHAEKDCVQCFFCGEYGHVYRAC
;
A
#
# COMPACT_ATOMS: atom_id res chain seq x y z
N MET A 1 -20.02 41.15 -15.01
CA MET A 1 -19.94 40.04 -15.98
C MET A 1 -19.57 38.77 -15.21
N GLN A 2 -20.56 37.95 -14.86
CA GLN A 2 -20.35 36.67 -14.18
C GLN A 2 -20.46 35.56 -15.23
N VAL A 3 -19.35 34.85 -15.45
CA VAL A 3 -19.29 33.70 -16.35
C VAL A 3 -20.12 32.58 -15.71
N ARG A 4 -21.24 32.23 -16.34
CA ARG A 4 -22.06 31.08 -15.95
C ARG A 4 -21.21 29.83 -16.20
N LYS A 5 -20.98 29.02 -15.16
CA LYS A 5 -20.41 27.66 -15.30
C LYS A 5 -21.33 26.88 -16.24
N GLU A 6 -20.75 26.24 -17.25
CA GLU A 6 -21.46 25.33 -18.14
C GLU A 6 -22.01 24.16 -17.31
N GLU A 7 -23.33 24.15 -17.12
CA GLU A 7 -24.07 23.06 -16.47
C GLU A 7 -24.23 21.92 -17.49
N ALA A 8 -23.21 21.08 -17.59
CA ALA A 8 -23.33 19.83 -18.35
C ALA A 8 -24.39 18.94 -17.67
N PRO A 9 -25.34 18.36 -18.43
CA PRO A 9 -26.38 17.53 -17.86
C PRO A 9 -25.75 16.27 -17.25
N LEU A 10 -26.16 15.92 -16.02
CA LEU A 10 -25.52 14.89 -15.17
C LEU A 10 -25.40 13.50 -15.83
N ASN A 11 -26.18 13.25 -16.86
CA ASN A 11 -26.19 12.07 -17.74
C ASN A 11 -24.96 11.93 -18.66
N LEU A 12 -24.06 12.91 -18.70
CA LEU A 12 -22.73 12.78 -19.31
C LEU A 12 -21.69 12.13 -18.38
N PHE A 13 -22.02 11.97 -17.09
CA PHE A 13 -21.10 11.44 -16.09
C PHE A 13 -21.55 10.05 -15.65
N SER A 14 -20.71 9.04 -15.86
CA SER A 14 -20.87 7.74 -15.22
C SER A 14 -20.50 7.86 -13.74
N PHE A 15 -21.50 7.94 -12.87
CA PHE A 15 -21.30 7.85 -11.43
C PHE A 15 -21.26 6.38 -11.02
N GLU A 16 -20.06 5.85 -10.81
CA GLU A 16 -19.89 4.57 -10.12
C GLU A 16 -19.88 4.82 -8.60
N PRO A 17 -20.85 4.30 -7.85
CA PRO A 17 -20.87 4.44 -6.40
C PRO A 17 -19.62 3.79 -5.80
N TRP A 18 -18.74 4.59 -5.20
CA TRP A 18 -17.52 4.12 -4.54
C TRP A 18 -17.76 3.08 -3.43
N PHE A 19 -18.98 3.02 -2.90
CA PHE A 19 -19.41 2.08 -1.86
C PHE A 19 -19.88 0.72 -2.39
N ALA A 20 -20.05 0.54 -3.71
CA ALA A 20 -20.52 -0.72 -4.30
C ALA A 20 -19.38 -1.60 -4.87
N GLY A 21 -18.14 -1.11 -4.84
CA GLY A 21 -16.99 -1.77 -5.45
C GLY A 21 -15.91 -2.17 -4.45
N ASN A 22 -14.98 -2.97 -4.96
CA ASN A 22 -13.60 -3.19 -4.54
C ASN A 22 -12.77 -1.92 -4.22
N VAL A 23 -13.38 -0.76 -4.06
CA VAL A 23 -12.74 0.52 -3.76
C VAL A 23 -12.52 0.62 -2.25
N GLN A 24 -11.28 0.90 -1.85
CA GLN A 24 -10.88 1.05 -0.46
C GLN A 24 -10.14 2.37 -0.25
N ARG A 25 -10.46 3.02 0.87
CA ARG A 25 -9.66 4.13 1.40
C ARG A 25 -8.54 3.57 2.25
N VAL A 26 -7.33 3.64 1.72
CA VAL A 26 -6.14 3.07 2.33
C VAL A 26 -5.31 4.17 2.97
N THR A 27 -5.00 4.00 4.26
CA THR A 27 -4.08 4.88 4.99
C THR A 27 -2.72 4.22 5.06
N VAL A 28 -1.73 4.86 4.43
CA VAL A 28 -0.34 4.43 4.42
C VAL A 28 0.43 5.31 5.40
N PHE A 29 1.13 4.68 6.34
CA PHE A 29 2.07 5.34 7.25
C PHE A 29 3.49 4.94 6.87
N VAL A 30 4.27 5.93 6.44
CA VAL A 30 5.70 5.82 6.17
C VAL A 30 6.36 6.99 6.89
N PRO A 31 7.12 6.74 7.97
CA PRO A 31 7.68 7.81 8.79
C PRO A 31 8.77 8.61 8.07
N ASP A 32 9.45 7.99 7.10
CA ASP A 32 10.47 8.67 6.30
C ASP A 32 9.83 9.68 5.32
N PRO A 33 10.17 10.98 5.41
CA PRO A 33 9.66 12.01 4.50
C PRO A 33 10.24 11.95 3.09
N PHE A 34 11.39 11.28 2.89
CA PHE A 34 12.09 11.19 1.61
C PHE A 34 11.55 10.09 0.71
N VAL A 35 10.71 9.18 1.22
CA VAL A 35 10.03 8.20 0.37
C VAL A 35 9.09 8.94 -0.57
N SER A 36 9.35 8.76 -1.87
CA SER A 36 8.63 9.43 -2.95
C SER A 36 7.19 8.96 -3.02
N GLU A 37 6.33 9.81 -3.57
CA GLU A 37 4.94 9.40 -3.80
C GLU A 37 4.86 8.34 -4.91
N GLU A 38 5.76 8.40 -5.90
CA GLU A 38 5.83 7.41 -6.97
C GLU A 38 6.11 6.00 -6.43
N ASP A 39 6.92 5.87 -5.39
CA ASP A 39 7.29 4.57 -4.81
C ASP A 39 6.10 3.94 -4.08
N ILE A 40 5.39 4.75 -3.28
CA ILE A 40 4.18 4.32 -2.56
C ILE A 40 3.09 3.98 -3.56
N ALA A 41 2.88 4.83 -4.57
CA ALA A 41 1.90 4.59 -5.62
C ALA A 41 2.26 3.35 -6.45
N GLY A 42 3.53 3.17 -6.78
CA GLY A 42 4.06 2.01 -7.50
C GLY A 42 3.86 0.71 -6.72
N TYR A 43 4.08 0.75 -5.41
CA TYR A 43 3.77 -0.38 -4.52
C TYR A 43 2.27 -0.71 -4.53
N LEU A 44 1.41 0.28 -4.31
CA LEU A 44 -0.04 0.10 -4.26
C LEU A 44 -0.63 -0.39 -5.59
N LYS A 45 -0.08 0.05 -6.73
CA LYS A 45 -0.49 -0.39 -8.09
C LYS A 45 -0.34 -1.89 -8.32
N LYS A 46 0.46 -2.61 -7.52
CA LYS A 46 0.56 -4.08 -7.58
C LYS A 46 -0.74 -4.78 -7.16
N TYR A 47 -1.56 -4.11 -6.34
CA TYR A 47 -2.77 -4.68 -5.74
C TYR A 47 -4.06 -4.10 -6.31
N GLY A 48 -3.99 -3.00 -7.07
CA GLY A 48 -5.19 -2.34 -7.59
C GLY A 48 -4.94 -1.08 -8.41
N ILE A 49 -6.02 -0.41 -8.79
CA ILE A 49 -6.02 0.84 -9.55
C ILE A 49 -6.16 2.01 -8.56
N LEU A 50 -5.18 2.93 -8.57
CA LEU A 50 -5.24 4.14 -7.75
C LEU A 50 -6.09 5.23 -8.41
N HIS A 51 -6.97 5.83 -7.61
CA HIS A 51 -7.80 6.97 -7.98
C HIS A 51 -7.18 8.26 -7.46
N GLY A 52 -6.13 8.71 -8.14
CA GLY A 52 -5.43 9.97 -7.84
C GLY A 52 -4.20 9.84 -6.94
N THR A 53 -3.74 11.00 -6.45
CA THR A 53 -2.55 11.16 -5.61
C THR A 53 -2.86 11.00 -4.12
N GLY A 54 -1.82 10.72 -3.34
CA GLY A 54 -1.90 10.54 -1.91
C GLY A 54 -2.14 11.85 -1.17
N THR A 55 -3.19 11.92 -0.36
CA THR A 55 -3.43 13.09 0.50
C THR A 55 -2.62 12.96 1.78
N LYS A 56 -1.70 13.89 2.01
CA LYS A 56 -0.90 13.97 3.25
C LYS A 56 -1.78 14.40 4.43
N GLU A 57 -1.78 13.62 5.50
CA GLU A 57 -2.44 13.99 6.75
C GLU A 57 -1.50 14.87 7.57
N GLN A 58 -1.94 16.09 7.86
CA GLN A 58 -1.26 17.02 8.75
C GLN A 58 -1.97 17.04 10.10
N ASP A 59 -1.19 17.30 11.15
CA ASP A 59 -1.76 17.58 12.47
C ASP A 59 -2.33 19.01 12.52
N TRP A 60 -2.84 19.38 13.69
CA TRP A 60 -3.42 20.69 13.95
C TRP A 60 -2.39 21.85 13.87
N GLU A 61 -1.09 21.55 13.96
CA GLU A 61 0.01 22.52 13.82
C GLU A 61 0.50 22.61 12.36
N GLY A 62 -0.08 21.83 11.44
CA GLY A 62 0.31 21.78 10.03
C GLY A 62 1.54 20.91 9.75
N VAL A 63 2.05 20.19 10.74
CA VAL A 63 3.17 19.27 10.58
C VAL A 63 2.67 17.97 9.97
N TRP A 64 3.43 17.44 9.01
CA TRP A 64 3.07 16.18 8.35
C TRP A 64 3.31 14.98 9.28
N THR A 65 2.29 14.15 9.44
CA THR A 65 2.27 13.06 10.44
C THR A 65 2.92 11.75 9.97
N GLY A 66 3.55 11.72 8.79
CA GLY A 66 4.02 10.48 8.17
C GLY A 66 2.91 9.67 7.47
N LYS A 67 1.66 10.09 7.59
CA LYS A 67 0.50 9.39 7.00
C LYS A 67 0.09 10.01 5.66
N ARG A 68 -0.34 9.15 4.75
CA ARG A 68 -0.89 9.48 3.45
C ARG A 68 -2.12 8.62 3.20
N THR A 69 -3.17 9.19 2.64
CA THR A 69 -4.41 8.47 2.31
C THR A 69 -4.56 8.36 0.80
N TYR A 70 -4.93 7.17 0.34
CA TYR A 70 -5.11 6.83 -1.07
C TYR A 70 -6.47 6.16 -1.27
N TRP A 71 -7.05 6.39 -2.44
CA TRP A 71 -8.22 5.63 -2.90
C TRP A 71 -7.74 4.59 -3.92
N ILE A 72 -8.06 3.33 -3.68
CA ILE A 72 -7.62 2.21 -4.52
C ILE A 72 -8.77 1.25 -4.80
N SER A 73 -8.97 0.89 -6.06
CA SER A 73 -9.79 -0.28 -6.45
C SER A 73 -8.93 -1.53 -6.45
N LEU A 74 -9.09 -2.40 -5.46
CA LEU A 74 -8.35 -3.66 -5.34
C LEU A 74 -8.69 -4.61 -6.48
N PHE A 75 -7.70 -5.31 -7.01
CA PHE A 75 -7.91 -6.38 -7.99
C PHE A 75 -8.61 -7.57 -7.33
N ARG A 76 -9.19 -8.44 -8.17
CA ARG A 76 -9.76 -9.70 -7.69
C ARG A 76 -8.64 -10.74 -7.52
N ASP A 77 -8.69 -11.47 -6.42
CA ASP A 77 -7.82 -12.62 -6.16
C ASP A 77 -8.66 -13.79 -5.65
N VAL A 78 -8.75 -14.84 -6.46
CA VAL A 78 -9.51 -16.06 -6.16
C VAL A 78 -8.94 -16.80 -4.95
N ARG A 79 -7.68 -16.53 -4.58
CA ARG A 79 -7.03 -17.15 -3.41
C ARG A 79 -7.43 -16.49 -2.09
N SER A 80 -7.92 -15.25 -2.13
CA SER A 80 -8.37 -14.55 -0.92
C SER A 80 -9.79 -15.01 -0.54
N PRO A 81 -10.11 -15.19 0.75
CA PRO A 81 -11.45 -15.60 1.20
C PRO A 81 -12.59 -14.72 0.70
N ASP A 82 -12.33 -13.43 0.51
CA ASP A 82 -13.26 -12.40 0.05
C ASP A 82 -13.06 -12.03 -1.43
N GLY A 83 -12.17 -12.73 -2.13
CA GLY A 83 -11.98 -12.58 -3.57
C GLY A 83 -11.20 -11.34 -4.00
N LEU A 84 -10.53 -10.63 -3.08
CA LEU A 84 -9.78 -9.40 -3.36
C LEU A 84 -8.27 -9.57 -3.11
N SER A 85 -7.45 -8.84 -3.87
CA SER A 85 -6.00 -8.80 -3.70
C SER A 85 -5.64 -7.77 -2.63
N HIS A 86 -5.47 -8.24 -1.40
CA HIS A 86 -5.16 -7.37 -0.27
C HIS A 86 -3.69 -6.99 -0.23
N PRO A 87 -3.34 -5.69 -0.15
CA PRO A 87 -2.00 -5.30 0.26
C PRO A 87 -1.78 -5.71 1.74
N PRO A 88 -0.60 -6.26 2.08
CA PRO A 88 -0.25 -6.59 3.45
C PRO A 88 -0.21 -5.31 4.31
N GLY A 89 -0.55 -5.45 5.60
CA GLY A 89 -0.56 -4.31 6.52
C GLY A 89 0.82 -3.77 6.90
N TYR A 90 1.87 -4.51 6.57
CA TYR A 90 3.25 -4.12 6.73
C TYR A 90 3.96 -4.41 5.41
N PHE A 91 4.76 -3.46 4.95
CA PHE A 91 5.45 -3.56 3.69
C PHE A 91 6.78 -2.80 3.76
N GLY A 92 7.71 -3.15 2.87
CA GLY A 92 8.93 -2.37 2.66
C GLY A 92 8.77 -1.40 1.48
N ILE A 93 9.43 -0.25 1.52
CA ILE A 93 9.76 0.52 0.32
C ILE A 93 11.23 0.90 0.46
N GLY A 94 12.07 0.22 -0.32
CA GLY A 94 13.50 0.39 -0.23
C GLY A 94 14.12 -0.07 1.09
N SER A 95 14.81 0.84 1.79
CA SER A 95 15.33 0.61 3.14
C SER A 95 14.29 0.83 4.22
N GLU A 96 13.15 1.42 3.87
CA GLU A 96 12.15 1.85 4.81
C GLU A 96 11.04 0.81 4.95
N THR A 97 10.43 0.79 6.14
CA THR A 97 9.24 -0.01 6.39
C THR A 97 8.04 0.91 6.56
N GLY A 98 6.96 0.55 5.90
CA GLY A 98 5.67 1.22 5.99
C GLY A 98 4.62 0.30 6.59
N SER A 99 3.57 0.91 7.11
CA SER A 99 2.36 0.20 7.51
C SER A 99 1.15 0.75 6.74
N LEU A 100 0.19 -0.12 6.49
CA LEU A 100 -0.96 0.16 5.64
C LEU A 100 -2.21 -0.36 6.34
N VAL A 101 -3.23 0.49 6.45
CA VAL A 101 -4.48 0.16 7.15
C VAL A 101 -5.69 0.59 6.33
N TYR A 102 -6.68 -0.30 6.24
CA TYR A 102 -8.01 -0.01 5.68
C TYR A 102 -9.07 -0.99 6.24
N PRO A 103 -10.36 -0.66 6.16
CA PRO A 103 -11.43 -1.54 6.62
C PRO A 103 -11.45 -2.87 5.87
N GLY A 104 -11.63 -3.98 6.59
CA GLY A 104 -11.67 -5.33 6.00
C GLY A 104 -10.31 -5.93 5.70
N GLN A 105 -9.21 -5.28 6.11
CA GLN A 105 -7.88 -5.82 5.90
C GLN A 105 -7.66 -7.12 6.69
N PRO A 106 -7.18 -8.20 6.05
CA PRO A 106 -6.87 -9.45 6.73
C PRO A 106 -5.69 -9.30 7.71
N ILE A 107 -5.73 -10.08 8.80
CA ILE A 107 -4.67 -10.10 9.81
C ILE A 107 -3.34 -10.39 9.15
N THR A 108 -2.40 -9.46 9.26
CA THR A 108 -1.05 -9.58 8.68
C THR A 108 -0.01 -9.66 9.79
N CYS A 109 0.90 -10.62 9.70
CA CYS A 109 1.99 -10.79 10.64
C CYS A 109 3.05 -9.69 10.47
N ARG A 110 3.43 -9.00 11.55
CA ARG A 110 4.46 -7.94 11.50
C ARG A 110 5.88 -8.43 11.18
N ARG A 111 6.16 -9.73 11.33
CA ARG A 111 7.49 -10.33 11.13
C ARG A 111 7.71 -10.85 9.70
N CYS A 112 6.72 -11.50 9.12
CA CYS A 112 6.84 -12.13 7.79
C CYS A 112 5.88 -11.56 6.74
N TRP A 113 5.02 -10.62 7.15
CA TRP A 113 4.06 -9.89 6.30
C TRP A 113 3.06 -10.79 5.59
N GLN A 114 2.89 -12.02 6.08
CA GLN A 114 1.90 -12.97 5.58
C GLN A 114 0.58 -12.85 6.33
N PHE A 115 -0.50 -13.24 5.66
CA PHE A 115 -1.84 -13.24 6.22
C PHE A 115 -2.08 -14.41 7.20
N GLY A 116 -3.09 -14.26 8.06
CA GLY A 116 -3.69 -15.34 8.85
C GLY A 116 -3.07 -15.61 10.22
N HIS A 117 -2.08 -14.84 10.69
CA HIS A 117 -1.51 -15.04 12.03
C HIS A 117 -0.87 -13.76 12.62
N TYR A 118 -0.73 -13.73 13.95
CA TYR A 118 -0.02 -12.67 14.66
C TYR A 118 1.48 -12.96 14.77
N ALA A 119 2.28 -11.92 15.00
CA ALA A 119 3.74 -12.03 15.14
C ALA A 119 4.20 -13.00 16.25
N ARG A 120 3.40 -13.14 17.32
CA ARG A 120 3.64 -14.08 18.43
C ARG A 120 3.50 -15.55 18.03
N GLU A 121 2.66 -15.83 17.02
CA GLU A 121 2.38 -17.17 16.50
C GLU A 121 3.21 -17.48 15.25
N CYS A 122 4.04 -16.53 14.81
CA CYS A 122 4.87 -16.67 13.64
C CYS A 122 6.01 -17.68 13.91
N LYS A 123 5.89 -18.86 13.31
CA LYS A 123 6.94 -19.90 13.31
C LYS A 123 8.01 -19.67 12.23
N CYS A 124 7.84 -18.66 11.37
CA CYS A 124 8.77 -18.38 10.27
C CYS A 124 10.05 -17.72 10.79
N LYS A 125 11.20 -18.39 10.61
CA LYS A 125 12.53 -17.76 10.59
C LYS A 125 12.88 -17.30 9.18
N ARG A 126 12.00 -16.48 8.59
CA ARG A 126 12.21 -15.93 7.23
C ARG A 126 12.76 -14.53 7.31
N CYS A 127 13.63 -14.19 6.37
CA CYS A 127 14.08 -12.82 6.17
C CYS A 127 12.86 -11.92 5.92
N ALA A 128 12.68 -10.85 6.71
CA ALA A 128 11.56 -9.93 6.55
C ALA A 128 11.63 -9.13 5.23
N ARG A 129 12.83 -8.99 4.63
CA ARG A 129 13.01 -8.36 3.31
C ARG A 129 12.53 -9.20 2.13
N CYS A 130 13.03 -10.43 1.95
CA CYS A 130 12.71 -11.25 0.77
C CYS A 130 11.75 -12.41 1.01
N GLY A 131 11.42 -12.73 2.27
CA GLY A 131 10.56 -13.87 2.59
C GLY A 131 11.22 -15.25 2.39
N LEU A 132 12.53 -15.33 2.20
CA LEU A 132 13.27 -16.62 2.14
C LEU A 132 13.69 -17.09 3.53
N GLN A 133 13.77 -18.43 3.69
CA GLN A 133 14.24 -19.09 4.93
C GLN A 133 15.77 -19.28 4.96
N THR A 134 16.47 -18.87 3.89
CA THR A 134 17.89 -19.22 3.70
C THR A 134 18.86 -18.27 4.39
N HIS A 135 18.40 -17.08 4.81
CA HIS A 135 19.25 -16.05 5.40
C HIS A 135 18.50 -15.13 6.37
N ALA A 136 19.24 -14.45 7.24
CA ALA A 136 18.71 -13.41 8.12
C ALA A 136 18.50 -12.10 7.35
N GLU A 137 17.67 -11.20 7.89
CA GLU A 137 17.36 -9.91 7.24
C GLU A 137 18.60 -9.10 6.87
N LYS A 138 19.68 -9.20 7.65
CA LYS A 138 20.93 -8.47 7.41
C LYS A 138 21.66 -8.91 6.14
N ASP A 139 21.49 -10.17 5.73
CA ASP A 139 22.25 -10.78 4.63
C ASP A 139 21.45 -10.85 3.30
N CYS A 140 20.29 -10.18 3.25
CA CYS A 140 19.42 -10.18 2.07
C CYS A 140 19.93 -9.25 0.96
N VAL A 141 20.28 -9.84 -0.19
CA VAL A 141 20.73 -9.15 -1.42
C VAL A 141 19.68 -9.09 -2.53
N GLN A 142 18.44 -9.48 -2.22
CA GLN A 142 17.31 -9.36 -3.14
C GLN A 142 16.67 -7.97 -3.00
N CYS A 143 16.43 -7.32 -4.14
CA CYS A 143 15.79 -6.01 -4.19
C CYS A 143 14.32 -6.13 -3.80
N PHE A 144 13.89 -5.28 -2.87
CA PHE A 144 12.51 -5.29 -2.37
C PHE A 144 11.48 -4.85 -3.41
N PHE A 145 11.88 -3.97 -4.34
CA PHE A 145 10.94 -3.35 -5.27
C PHE A 145 10.67 -4.23 -6.50
N CYS A 146 11.73 -4.71 -7.14
CA CYS A 146 11.66 -5.50 -8.38
C CYS A 146 11.77 -7.02 -8.15
N GLY A 147 12.26 -7.48 -6.99
CA GLY A 147 12.41 -8.90 -6.68
C GLY A 147 13.66 -9.56 -7.28
N GLU A 148 14.52 -8.83 -7.97
CA GLU A 148 15.77 -9.33 -8.55
C GLU A 148 16.90 -9.44 -7.51
N TYR A 149 17.85 -10.35 -7.75
CA TYR A 149 19.03 -10.52 -6.89
C TYR A 149 20.20 -9.65 -7.35
N GLY A 150 21.02 -9.19 -6.40
CA GLY A 150 22.31 -8.55 -6.70
C GLY A 150 22.32 -7.03 -6.59
N HIS A 151 21.20 -6.40 -6.24
CA HIS A 151 21.15 -4.98 -5.91
C HIS A 151 20.16 -4.69 -4.78
N VAL A 152 20.44 -3.62 -4.04
CA VAL A 152 19.49 -3.02 -3.10
C VAL A 152 18.66 -1.96 -3.82
N TYR A 153 17.54 -1.55 -3.23
CA TYR A 153 16.63 -0.56 -3.83
C TYR A 153 17.29 0.73 -4.34
N ARG A 154 18.33 1.23 -3.65
CA ARG A 154 19.08 2.43 -4.07
C ARG A 154 19.81 2.26 -5.41
N ALA A 155 19.96 1.03 -5.89
CA ALA A 155 20.59 0.67 -7.15
C ALA A 155 19.60 -0.03 -8.11
N CYS A 156 18.30 0.13 -7.87
CA CYS A 156 17.22 -0.32 -8.74
C CYS A 156 16.91 0.73 -9.82
#